data_AF-A0A2W1NAF0-F1
#
_entry.id   AF-A0A2W1NAF0-F1
#
_cell.length_a   1.000
_cell.length_b   1.000
_cell.length_c   1.000
_cell.angle_alpha   90.00
_cell.angle_beta   90.00
_cell.angle_gamma   90.00
#
_symmetry.space_group_name_H-M   'P 1'
#
loop_
_entity.id
_entity.type
_entity.pdbx_description
1 polymer ?
#
loop_
_entity_poly.entity_id
_entity_poly.type
_entity_poly.pdbx_seq_one_letter_code
_entity_poly.pdbx_strand_id
1 'polypeptide(L)'
;MAFVERLTVYKDSLKVFQDYPLTGAGGGAWFNLYQQYQNNPYTVKQVHNFFLQYLNETGLIGFFALMVLLISVFVLYARQFFKQDHSERGTHQIFYIVAVSLLVHSVLDFEMSYAYLAALVFLCLGGMAASIGQPVPLLSSQHIAALNKGAFRLIYPSAVGILSLVIIFAAVRELQGNRYYAETMHMLTTQQDLAMDDVFRPLGAALHVSTEHPEYLNLKIQLLYQGYNQTKDARFEQQAKQYLAELDHSSPYDKQRLEFEYNQYVSEDKLDEALAVTERSLQQGIWGINASRGGPNWYTRAIALSYELGERARADRQPELQAKRWDRAEELYQTAVAKKESLKALPPGQLQGELFDIAPDMSLFVGQINFQRSNHERAAELFKQHVSDQTDDPLNRTLVRWYLAALQKQGKSDSAVYDAFVTKHPEEQEQIAKLVSDNS
;
A
#
# COMPACT_ATOMS: atom_id res chain seq x y z
N MET A 1 5.11 -2.73 17.12
CA MET A 1 5.83 -3.70 16.27
C MET A 1 6.87 -4.40 17.12
N ALA A 2 6.83 -5.74 17.18
CA ALA A 2 7.80 -6.55 17.90
C ALA A 2 9.17 -6.54 17.19
N PHE A 3 10.25 -6.90 17.90
CA PHE A 3 11.60 -6.93 17.32
C PHE A 3 11.70 -7.84 16.08
N VAL A 4 11.06 -9.01 16.13
CA VAL A 4 11.06 -9.98 15.02
C VAL A 4 10.37 -9.42 13.77
N GLU A 5 9.27 -8.68 13.94
CA GLU A 5 8.58 -7.99 12.85
C GLU A 5 9.47 -6.91 12.21
N ARG A 6 10.24 -6.16 13.01
CA ARG A 6 11.20 -5.17 12.48
C ARG A 6 12.29 -5.83 11.64
N LEU A 7 12.84 -6.97 12.07
CA LEU A 7 13.84 -7.69 11.28
C LEU A 7 13.29 -8.14 9.92
N THR A 8 12.03 -8.56 9.90
CA THR A 8 11.32 -8.90 8.66
C THR A 8 11.18 -7.67 7.76
N VAL A 9 10.71 -6.54 8.30
CA VAL A 9 10.62 -5.25 7.59
C VAL A 9 11.98 -4.79 7.04
N TYR A 10 13.06 -4.98 7.79
CA TYR A 10 14.41 -4.61 7.33
C TYR A 10 14.84 -5.48 6.15
N LYS A 11 14.55 -6.79 6.17
CA LYS A 11 14.85 -7.68 5.05
C LYS A 11 14.06 -7.28 3.81
N ASP A 12 12.77 -6.95 3.95
CA ASP A 12 11.94 -6.52 2.84
C ASP A 12 12.37 -5.15 2.31
N SER A 13 12.78 -4.23 3.19
CA SER A 13 13.40 -2.95 2.83
C SER A 13 14.65 -3.14 1.97
N LEU A 14 15.50 -4.12 2.28
CA LEU A 14 16.68 -4.39 1.47
C LEU A 14 16.33 -4.88 0.05
N LYS A 15 15.17 -5.51 -0.15
CA LYS A 15 14.70 -5.86 -1.50
C LYS A 15 14.34 -4.61 -2.31
N VAL A 16 13.69 -3.63 -1.68
CA VAL A 16 13.43 -2.31 -2.32
C VAL A 16 14.75 -1.66 -2.75
N PHE A 17 15.75 -1.65 -1.86
CA PHE A 17 17.08 -1.12 -2.19
C PHE A 17 17.74 -1.85 -3.36
N GLN A 18 17.60 -3.18 -3.46
CA GLN A 18 18.18 -3.96 -4.56
C GLN A 18 17.64 -3.56 -5.93
N ASP A 19 16.38 -3.16 -6.01
CA ASP A 19 15.76 -2.71 -7.25
C ASP A 19 16.10 -1.24 -7.58
N TYR A 20 16.38 -0.42 -6.57
CA TYR A 20 16.69 1.02 -6.74
C TYR A 20 17.99 1.47 -6.04
N PRO A 21 19.16 0.89 -6.37
CA PRO A 21 20.36 1.03 -5.52
C PRO A 21 21.04 2.41 -5.59
N LEU A 22 20.99 3.10 -6.74
CA LEU A 22 21.80 4.31 -6.95
C LEU A 22 21.12 5.57 -6.38
N THR A 23 19.91 5.85 -6.86
CA THR A 23 19.15 7.08 -6.54
C THR A 23 18.00 6.83 -5.57
N GLY A 24 17.74 5.56 -5.22
CA GLY A 24 16.54 5.19 -4.48
C GLY A 24 15.28 5.27 -5.35
N ALA A 25 14.16 4.94 -4.73
CA ALA A 25 12.83 5.00 -5.35
C ALA A 25 12.10 6.33 -5.07
N GLY A 26 12.78 7.33 -4.51
CA GLY A 26 12.22 8.65 -4.19
C GLY A 26 11.62 8.76 -2.79
N GLY A 27 11.25 9.98 -2.39
CA GLY A 27 10.66 10.24 -1.07
C GLY A 27 9.37 9.45 -0.84
N GLY A 28 9.23 8.82 0.32
CA GLY A 28 8.08 7.96 0.60
C GLY A 28 8.10 6.59 -0.11
N ALA A 29 9.22 6.21 -0.73
CA ALA A 29 9.40 4.94 -1.42
C ALA A 29 8.87 3.73 -0.64
N TRP A 30 9.23 3.64 0.64
CA TRP A 30 8.80 2.51 1.49
C TRP A 30 7.27 2.43 1.56
N PHE A 31 6.59 3.53 1.89
CA PHE A 31 5.13 3.56 2.06
C PHE A 31 4.39 3.09 0.80
N ASN A 32 4.92 3.43 -0.39
CA ASN A 32 4.31 3.10 -1.67
C ASN A 32 4.67 1.69 -2.18
N LEU A 33 5.87 1.20 -1.90
CA LEU A 33 6.39 -0.02 -2.53
C LEU A 33 6.38 -1.25 -1.64
N TYR A 34 6.35 -1.13 -0.30
CA TYR A 34 6.60 -2.26 0.59
C TYR A 34 5.70 -3.48 0.34
N GLN A 35 4.47 -3.28 -0.13
CA GLN A 35 3.53 -4.37 -0.38
C GLN A 35 3.90 -5.28 -1.56
N GLN A 36 4.80 -4.81 -2.44
CA GLN A 36 5.41 -5.62 -3.51
C GLN A 36 6.47 -6.58 -2.94
N TYR A 37 7.10 -6.20 -1.82
CA TYR A 37 8.26 -6.89 -1.27
C TYR A 37 7.96 -7.66 0.03
N GLN A 38 6.85 -7.34 0.69
CA GLN A 38 6.47 -7.88 2.00
C GLN A 38 6.37 -9.41 1.97
N ASN A 39 7.00 -10.07 2.94
CA ASN A 39 6.94 -11.53 3.05
C ASN A 39 5.69 -12.07 3.78
N ASN A 40 4.90 -11.21 4.43
CA ASN A 40 3.63 -11.52 5.08
C ASN A 40 2.73 -10.27 5.06
N PRO A 41 1.41 -10.38 5.24
CA PRO A 41 0.46 -9.28 5.06
C PRO A 41 0.49 -8.25 6.22
N TYR A 42 1.66 -7.71 6.58
CA TYR A 42 1.76 -6.65 7.56
C TYR A 42 1.43 -5.28 6.94
N THR A 43 0.95 -4.35 7.77
CA THR A 43 0.75 -2.97 7.38
C THR A 43 1.66 -2.08 8.22
N VAL A 44 2.65 -1.44 7.57
CA VAL A 44 3.60 -0.55 8.23
C VAL A 44 3.93 0.63 7.33
N LYS A 45 3.84 1.86 7.86
CA LYS A 45 4.07 3.07 7.08
C LYS A 45 5.54 3.45 6.96
N GLN A 46 6.37 2.97 7.89
CA GLN A 46 7.78 3.35 8.04
C GLN A 46 8.62 2.10 8.30
N VAL A 47 9.88 2.11 7.90
CA VAL A 47 10.78 0.95 8.08
C VAL A 47 11.08 0.72 9.57
N HIS A 48 10.87 1.73 10.43
CA HIS A 48 11.40 1.78 11.81
C HIS A 48 12.94 1.70 11.86
N ASN A 49 13.59 2.24 10.84
CA ASN A 49 15.03 2.46 10.79
C ASN A 49 15.26 3.60 9.80
N PHE A 50 15.63 4.77 10.31
CA PHE A 50 15.84 5.95 9.49
C PHE A 50 16.87 5.73 8.37
N PHE A 51 17.96 5.04 8.66
CA PHE A 51 19.04 4.83 7.69
C PHE A 51 18.61 3.93 6.54
N LEU A 52 17.87 2.84 6.83
CA LEU A 52 17.31 1.98 5.80
C LEU A 52 16.22 2.69 4.98
N GLN A 53 15.37 3.46 5.65
CA GLN A 53 14.36 4.26 4.97
C GLN A 53 15.01 5.30 4.04
N TYR A 54 15.98 6.06 4.54
CA TYR A 54 16.71 7.05 3.76
C TYR A 54 17.48 6.40 2.59
N LEU A 55 18.00 5.19 2.78
CA LEU A 55 18.62 4.39 1.73
C LEU A 55 17.61 3.99 0.64
N ASN A 56 16.41 3.53 1.00
CA ASN A 56 15.36 3.21 0.01
C ASN A 56 14.93 4.46 -0.77
N GLU A 57 14.86 5.61 -0.10
CA GLU A 57 14.36 6.85 -0.69
C GLU A 57 15.40 7.54 -1.59
N THR A 58 16.68 7.50 -1.22
CA THR A 58 17.74 8.29 -1.88
C THR A 58 18.88 7.47 -2.49
N GLY A 59 18.86 6.15 -2.29
CA GLY A 59 19.88 5.23 -2.77
C GLY A 59 21.25 5.50 -2.15
N LEU A 60 22.28 4.86 -2.72
CA LEU A 60 23.65 5.03 -2.27
C LEU A 60 24.13 6.48 -2.39
N ILE A 61 23.69 7.22 -3.41
CA ILE A 61 24.14 8.60 -3.63
C ILE A 61 23.74 9.50 -2.47
N GLY A 62 22.45 9.53 -2.14
CA GLY A 62 21.96 10.33 -1.02
C GLY A 62 22.46 9.80 0.33
N PHE A 63 22.44 8.47 0.51
CA PHE A 63 22.94 7.82 1.72
C PHE A 63 24.39 8.21 2.01
N PHE A 64 25.30 8.12 1.03
CA PHE A 64 26.69 8.52 1.22
C PHE A 64 26.85 10.02 1.44
N ALA A 65 26.07 10.87 0.78
CA ALA A 65 26.10 12.31 1.03
C ALA A 65 25.78 12.63 2.50
N LEU A 66 24.74 11.99 3.06
CA LEU A 66 24.40 12.11 4.47
C LEU A 66 25.50 11.54 5.37
N MET A 67 26.02 10.34 5.08
CA MET A 67 27.06 9.71 5.90
C MET A 67 28.34 10.54 5.93
N VAL A 68 28.76 11.08 4.79
CA VAL A 68 29.93 11.96 4.70
C VAL A 68 29.72 13.21 5.55
N LEU A 69 28.54 13.84 5.50
CA LEU A 69 28.24 15.00 6.34
C LEU A 69 28.32 14.65 7.83
N LEU A 70 27.59 13.62 8.27
CA LEU A 70 27.55 13.20 9.67
C LEU A 70 28.95 12.84 10.18
N ILE A 71 29.62 11.91 9.50
CA ILE A 71 30.95 11.43 9.90
C ILE A 71 31.95 12.58 9.93
N SER A 72 31.93 13.49 8.94
CA SER A 72 32.85 14.63 8.91
C SER A 72 32.64 15.54 10.13
N VAL A 73 31.41 15.93 10.45
CA VAL A 73 31.13 16.80 11.60
C VAL A 73 31.56 16.11 12.91
N PHE A 74 31.19 14.84 13.11
CA PHE A 74 31.55 14.11 14.33
C PHE A 74 33.06 13.90 14.49
N VAL A 75 33.77 13.50 13.42
CA VAL A 75 35.22 13.30 13.47
C VAL A 75 35.96 14.61 13.76
N LEU A 76 35.55 15.71 13.12
CA LEU A 76 36.18 17.00 13.32
C LEU A 76 35.90 17.57 14.70
N TYR A 77 34.66 17.45 15.18
CA TYR A 77 34.29 17.81 16.53
C TYR A 77 35.08 17.00 17.56
N ALA A 78 35.17 15.67 17.40
CA ALA A 78 35.93 14.81 18.31
C ALA A 78 37.42 15.19 18.35
N ARG A 79 38.05 15.42 17.18
CA ARG A 79 39.45 15.86 17.10
C ARG A 79 39.68 17.18 17.83
N GLN A 80 38.75 18.12 17.73
CA GLN A 80 38.83 19.41 18.42
C GLN A 80 38.62 19.24 19.93
N PHE A 81 37.62 18.46 20.32
CA PHE A 81 37.28 18.18 21.71
C PHE A 81 38.45 17.58 22.50
N PHE A 82 39.20 16.64 21.91
CA PHE A 82 40.39 16.05 22.52
C PHE A 82 41.61 16.99 22.59
N LYS A 83 41.62 18.08 21.81
CA LYS A 83 42.69 19.09 21.83
C LYS A 83 42.44 20.25 22.79
N GLN A 84 41.18 20.53 23.13
CA GLN A 84 40.80 21.64 24.01
C GLN A 84 41.05 21.33 25.48
N ASP A 85 41.38 22.34 26.28
CA ASP A 85 41.47 22.22 27.74
C ASP A 85 40.10 22.00 28.38
N HIS A 86 40.08 21.32 29.55
CA HIS A 86 38.84 20.93 30.24
C HIS A 86 37.88 22.11 30.53
N SER A 87 38.40 23.34 30.67
CA SER A 87 37.62 24.56 30.92
C SER A 87 36.84 25.07 29.70
N GLU A 88 37.21 24.67 28.47
CA GLU A 88 36.59 25.16 27.23
C GLU A 88 35.58 24.16 26.62
N ARG A 89 35.47 22.95 27.18
CA ARG A 89 34.69 21.84 26.61
C ARG A 89 33.17 21.93 26.83
N GLY A 90 32.69 22.84 27.70
CA GLY A 90 31.37 22.74 28.32
C GLY A 90 30.14 23.03 27.43
N THR A 91 30.21 24.02 26.53
CA THR A 91 28.98 24.53 25.87
C THR A 91 28.58 23.74 24.63
N HIS A 92 29.53 23.18 23.87
CA HIS A 92 29.23 22.48 22.62
C HIS A 92 28.97 20.97 22.80
N GLN A 93 29.34 20.41 23.95
CA GLN A 93 29.17 18.98 24.25
C GLN A 93 27.70 18.55 24.27
N ILE A 94 26.78 19.44 24.65
CA ILE A 94 25.35 19.14 24.64
C ILE A 94 24.85 18.79 23.23
N PHE A 95 25.35 19.48 22.19
CA PHE A 95 24.98 19.21 20.80
C PHE A 95 25.43 17.82 20.37
N TYR A 96 26.63 17.39 20.79
CA TYR A 96 27.11 16.03 20.55
C TYR A 96 26.22 14.98 21.23
N ILE A 97 25.93 15.14 22.53
CA ILE A 97 25.14 14.18 23.29
C ILE A 97 23.73 14.04 22.70
N VAL A 98 23.08 15.16 22.37
CA VAL A 98 21.74 15.18 21.78
C VAL A 98 21.75 14.56 20.39
N ALA A 99 22.68 14.95 19.51
CA ALA A 99 22.76 14.40 18.16
C ALA A 99 23.05 12.90 18.15
N VAL A 100 23.99 12.42 18.97
CA VAL A 100 24.29 10.98 19.07
C VAL A 100 23.10 10.22 19.63
N SER A 101 22.47 10.73 20.71
CA SER A 101 21.29 10.08 21.30
C SER A 101 20.18 9.90 20.28
N LEU A 102 19.88 10.95 19.50
CA LEU A 102 18.86 10.89 18.44
C LEU A 102 19.27 9.93 17.32
N LEU A 103 20.46 10.09 16.75
CA LEU A 103 20.90 9.27 15.61
C LEU A 103 21.04 7.78 15.95
N VAL A 104 21.49 7.45 17.16
CA VAL A 104 21.56 6.05 17.63
C VAL A 104 20.16 5.49 17.83
N HIS A 105 19.23 6.27 18.38
CA HIS A 105 17.84 5.87 18.48
C HIS A 105 17.21 5.63 17.09
N SER A 106 17.59 6.43 16.09
CA SER A 106 17.06 6.36 14.72
C SER A 106 17.52 5.11 13.94
N VAL A 107 18.44 4.33 14.50
CA VAL A 107 18.76 2.98 14.00
C VAL A 107 17.62 2.00 14.29
N LEU A 108 16.84 2.26 15.34
CA LEU A 108 15.78 1.38 15.85
C LEU A 108 14.36 1.91 15.62
N ASP A 109 14.23 3.19 15.24
CA ASP A 109 12.94 3.80 14.96
C ASP A 109 13.00 4.84 13.81
N PHE A 110 11.83 5.41 13.46
CA PHE A 110 11.65 6.32 12.32
C PHE A 110 11.50 7.80 12.75
N GLU A 111 11.91 8.17 13.94
CA GLU A 111 11.64 9.47 14.55
C GLU A 111 12.21 10.66 13.75
N MET A 112 13.22 10.43 12.92
CA MET A 112 13.73 11.42 11.96
C MET A 112 12.70 11.81 10.87
N SER A 113 11.59 11.08 10.76
CA SER A 113 10.43 11.48 9.94
C SER A 113 9.69 12.70 10.53
N TYR A 114 9.88 12.97 11.83
CA TYR A 114 9.37 14.20 12.44
C TYR A 114 10.33 15.34 12.13
N ALA A 115 9.86 16.30 11.31
CA ALA A 115 10.67 17.41 10.82
C ALA A 115 11.37 18.21 11.94
N TYR A 116 10.74 18.34 13.11
CA TYR A 116 11.34 19.05 14.25
C TYR A 116 12.53 18.28 14.87
N LEU A 117 12.51 16.94 14.89
CA LEU A 117 13.64 16.13 15.36
C LEU A 117 14.78 16.16 14.36
N ALA A 118 14.48 16.06 13.07
CA ALA A 118 15.48 16.23 12.01
C ALA A 118 16.14 17.62 12.11
N ALA A 119 15.34 18.68 12.22
CA ALA A 119 15.85 20.05 12.38
C ALA A 119 16.73 20.20 13.63
N LEU A 120 16.36 19.56 14.75
CA LEU A 120 17.17 19.54 15.97
C LEU A 120 18.53 18.86 15.77
N VAL A 121 18.58 17.73 15.04
CA VAL A 121 19.84 17.08 14.68
C VAL A 121 20.71 18.02 13.86
N PHE A 122 20.18 18.63 12.80
CA PHE A 122 20.94 19.58 11.97
C PHE A 122 21.41 20.81 12.74
N LEU A 123 20.59 21.32 13.68
CA LEU A 123 20.99 22.38 14.60
C LEU A 123 22.17 21.94 15.48
N CYS A 124 22.13 20.72 16.02
CA CYS A 124 23.23 20.16 16.79
C CYS A 124 24.50 19.97 15.94
N LEU A 125 24.37 19.53 14.68
CA LEU A 125 25.50 19.47 13.75
C LEU A 125 26.12 20.86 13.53
N GLY A 126 25.28 21.90 13.34
CA GLY A 126 25.73 23.28 13.22
C GLY A 126 26.41 23.80 14.50
N GLY A 127 25.86 23.49 15.66
CA GLY A 127 26.43 23.83 16.97
C GLY A 127 27.79 23.16 17.22
N MET A 128 27.97 21.91 16.78
CA MET A 128 29.27 21.23 16.78
C MET A 128 30.22 21.84 15.74
N ALA A 129 29.74 22.15 14.54
CA ALA A 129 30.56 22.76 13.51
C ALA A 129 31.09 24.15 13.91
N ALA A 130 30.31 24.92 14.65
CA ALA A 130 30.68 26.24 15.15
C ALA A 130 31.86 26.20 16.14
N SER A 131 32.12 25.07 16.82
CA SER A 131 33.29 24.94 17.71
C SER A 131 34.59 24.60 16.97
N ILE A 132 34.50 24.27 15.67
CA ILE A 132 35.65 23.95 14.82
C ILE A 132 36.32 25.25 14.39
N GLY A 133 37.16 25.81 15.26
CA GLY A 133 37.80 27.13 15.07
C GLY A 133 38.88 27.22 13.98
N GLN A 134 39.21 26.12 13.29
CA GLN A 134 40.22 26.09 12.22
C GLN A 134 39.58 25.47 10.95
N PRO A 135 39.67 26.12 9.78
CA PRO A 135 39.16 25.54 8.54
C PRO A 135 39.88 24.23 8.27
N VAL A 136 39.11 23.16 8.20
CA VAL A 136 39.64 21.83 7.93
C VAL A 136 39.97 21.73 6.45
N PRO A 137 41.22 21.42 6.05
CA PRO A 137 41.59 21.28 4.66
C PRO A 137 41.13 19.90 4.14
N LEU A 138 39.81 19.69 4.07
CA LEU A 138 39.22 18.47 3.50
C LEU A 138 39.36 18.42 1.96
N LEU A 139 39.42 19.59 1.33
CA LEU A 139 39.75 19.78 -0.08
C LEU A 139 40.95 20.71 -0.17
N SER A 140 41.89 20.43 -1.09
CA SER A 140 43.05 21.30 -1.32
C SER A 140 42.61 22.74 -1.46
N SER A 141 43.24 23.63 -0.69
CA SER A 141 42.94 25.07 -0.65
C SER A 141 42.98 25.70 -2.05
N GLN A 142 43.68 25.10 -3.00
CA GLN A 142 43.75 25.55 -4.39
C GLN A 142 42.43 25.39 -5.15
N HIS A 143 41.65 24.32 -4.93
CA HIS A 143 40.36 24.11 -5.61
C HIS A 143 39.27 25.02 -5.03
N ILE A 144 39.21 25.17 -3.70
CA ILE A 144 38.28 26.11 -3.05
C ILE A 144 38.67 27.56 -3.38
N ALA A 145 39.96 27.90 -3.41
CA ALA A 145 40.41 29.22 -3.83
C ALA A 145 40.15 29.49 -5.33
N ALA A 146 40.11 28.46 -6.18
CA ALA A 146 39.71 28.60 -7.59
C ALA A 146 38.21 28.92 -7.72
N LEU A 147 37.35 28.28 -6.91
CA LEU A 147 35.92 28.60 -6.83
C LEU A 147 35.67 30.01 -6.24
N ASN A 148 36.58 30.55 -5.43
CA ASN A 148 36.44 31.86 -4.80
C ASN A 148 37.06 33.02 -5.61
N LYS A 149 37.40 32.81 -6.89
CA LYS A 149 37.96 33.83 -7.79
C LYS A 149 36.91 34.35 -8.79
N GLY A 150 37.04 35.62 -9.16
CA GLY A 150 36.23 36.25 -10.21
C GLY A 150 34.73 36.27 -9.88
N ALA A 151 33.90 36.12 -10.92
CA ALA A 151 32.43 36.16 -10.78
C ALA A 151 31.86 35.01 -9.93
N PHE A 152 32.57 33.89 -9.80
CA PHE A 152 32.08 32.70 -9.11
C PHE A 152 31.85 32.92 -7.60
N ARG A 153 32.57 33.88 -7.00
CA ARG A 153 32.36 34.36 -5.61
C ARG A 153 30.96 34.92 -5.35
N LEU A 154 30.32 35.49 -6.37
CA LEU A 154 28.96 36.00 -6.29
C LEU A 154 27.95 34.98 -6.81
N ILE A 155 28.28 34.26 -7.89
CA ILE A 155 27.38 33.30 -8.53
C ILE A 155 27.00 32.16 -7.56
N TYR A 156 27.96 31.56 -6.85
CA TYR A 156 27.69 30.44 -5.95
C TYR A 156 26.71 30.78 -4.81
N PRO A 157 26.95 31.80 -3.95
CA PRO A 157 26.00 32.13 -2.89
C PRO A 157 24.68 32.65 -3.43
N SER A 158 24.66 33.37 -4.56
CA SER A 158 23.41 33.78 -5.20
C SER A 158 22.61 32.58 -5.72
N ALA A 159 23.25 31.59 -6.33
CA ALA A 159 22.59 30.37 -6.80
C ALA A 159 22.01 29.56 -5.63
N VAL A 160 22.78 29.39 -4.55
CA VAL A 160 22.28 28.73 -3.33
C VAL A 160 21.12 29.52 -2.72
N GLY A 161 21.23 30.86 -2.63
CA GLY A 161 20.16 31.71 -2.11
C GLY A 161 18.88 31.64 -2.94
N ILE A 162 18.99 31.65 -4.27
CA ILE A 162 17.85 31.46 -5.18
C ILE A 162 17.24 30.07 -4.99
N LEU A 163 18.05 29.02 -4.94
CA LEU A 163 17.57 27.65 -4.71
C LEU A 163 16.83 27.54 -3.37
N SER A 164 17.36 28.13 -2.29
CA SER A 164 16.68 28.17 -0.99
C SER A 164 15.35 28.91 -1.06
N LEU A 165 15.26 30.05 -1.78
CA LEU A 165 14.00 30.77 -1.97
C LEU A 165 12.98 29.94 -2.76
N VAL A 166 13.42 29.21 -3.78
CA VAL A 166 12.55 28.29 -4.54
C VAL A 166 12.02 27.18 -3.64
N ILE A 167 12.86 26.57 -2.80
CA ILE A 167 12.46 25.52 -1.85
C ILE A 167 11.48 26.08 -0.80
N ILE A 168 11.75 27.27 -0.25
CA ILE A 168 10.86 27.92 0.73
C ILE A 168 9.51 28.25 0.08
N PHE A 169 9.52 28.79 -1.14
CA PHE A 169 8.29 29.10 -1.87
C PHE A 169 7.47 27.83 -2.14
N ALA A 170 8.12 26.75 -2.59
CA ALA A 170 7.47 25.45 -2.78
C ALA A 170 6.89 24.89 -1.47
N ALA A 171 7.63 24.98 -0.35
CA ALA A 171 7.17 24.53 0.95
C ALA A 171 5.98 25.35 1.49
N VAL A 172 5.99 26.67 1.30
CA VAL A 172 4.88 27.56 1.70
C VAL A 172 3.64 27.26 0.87
N ARG A 173 3.79 27.05 -0.44
CA ARG A 173 2.72 26.62 -1.34
C ARG A 173 2.11 25.31 -0.86
N GLU A 174 2.94 24.30 -0.57
CA GLU A 174 2.47 23.00 -0.09
C GLU A 174 1.76 23.10 1.29
N LEU A 175 2.28 23.92 2.19
CA LEU A 175 1.65 24.19 3.48
C LEU A 175 0.27 24.86 3.31
N GLN A 176 0.12 25.74 2.31
CA GLN A 176 -1.16 26.36 2.00
C GLN A 176 -2.17 25.34 1.46
N GLY A 177 -1.75 24.47 0.54
CA GLY A 177 -2.59 23.37 0.04
C GLY A 177 -3.08 22.48 1.16
N ASN A 178 -2.18 22.09 2.06
CA ASN A 178 -2.51 21.26 3.23
C ASN A 178 -3.49 21.92 4.20
N ARG A 179 -3.45 23.25 4.34
CA ARG A 179 -4.44 23.98 5.13
C ARG A 179 -5.84 23.91 4.53
N TYR A 180 -5.98 24.10 3.21
CA TYR A 180 -7.27 23.97 2.53
C TYR A 180 -7.80 22.54 2.58
N TYR A 181 -6.92 21.54 2.44
CA TYR A 181 -7.30 20.14 2.61
C TYR A 181 -7.75 19.83 4.05
N ALA A 182 -7.02 20.31 5.06
CA ALA A 182 -7.40 20.13 6.46
C ALA A 182 -8.73 20.81 6.80
N GLU A 183 -9.00 21.99 6.22
CA GLU A 183 -10.31 22.66 6.32
C GLU A 183 -11.42 21.79 5.72
N THR A 184 -11.20 21.23 4.52
CA THR A 184 -12.13 20.30 3.87
C THR A 184 -12.44 19.09 4.77
N MET A 185 -11.41 18.45 5.32
CA MET A 185 -11.55 17.30 6.21
C MET A 185 -12.28 17.66 7.52
N HIS A 186 -11.98 18.84 8.08
CA HIS A 186 -12.67 19.33 9.26
C HIS A 186 -14.17 19.53 8.99
N MET A 187 -14.54 20.11 7.84
CA MET A 187 -15.95 20.24 7.44
C MET A 187 -16.64 18.87 7.38
N LEU A 188 -16.06 17.92 6.63
CA LEU A 188 -16.64 16.58 6.42
C LEU A 188 -16.85 15.77 7.72
N THR A 189 -16.06 16.05 8.76
CA THR A 189 -16.09 15.30 10.02
C THR A 189 -16.94 15.96 11.11
N THR A 190 -17.17 17.28 11.03
CA THR A 190 -17.82 18.04 12.10
C THR A 190 -19.18 18.59 11.74
N GLN A 191 -19.47 18.81 10.46
CA GLN A 191 -20.73 19.43 10.02
C GLN A 191 -21.70 18.38 9.49
N GLN A 192 -22.96 18.53 9.86
CA GLN A 192 -24.09 17.78 9.28
C GLN A 192 -24.71 18.61 8.16
N ASP A 193 -25.29 17.95 7.15
CA ASP A 193 -25.98 18.57 6.01
C ASP A 193 -25.14 19.54 5.17
N LEU A 194 -23.90 19.18 4.90
CA LEU A 194 -23.01 19.93 4.00
C LEU A 194 -23.48 19.87 2.54
N ALA A 195 -23.59 21.04 1.91
CA ALA A 195 -23.68 21.11 0.46
C ALA A 195 -22.35 20.70 -0.19
N MET A 196 -22.42 19.89 -1.24
CA MET A 196 -21.23 19.39 -1.95
C MET A 196 -20.33 20.53 -2.45
N ASP A 197 -20.94 21.62 -2.93
CA ASP A 197 -20.22 22.81 -3.42
C ASP A 197 -19.38 23.50 -2.35
N ASP A 198 -19.82 23.48 -1.09
CA ASP A 198 -19.07 24.06 0.02
C ASP A 198 -17.86 23.23 0.39
N VAL A 199 -17.91 21.91 0.21
CA VAL A 199 -16.75 21.01 0.38
C VAL A 199 -15.80 21.12 -0.82
N PHE A 200 -16.35 21.24 -2.03
CA PHE A 200 -15.55 21.32 -3.26
C PHE A 200 -14.74 22.61 -3.39
N ARG A 201 -15.17 23.70 -2.75
CA ARG A 201 -14.46 24.99 -2.80
C ARG A 201 -13.06 24.94 -2.15
N PRO A 202 -12.90 24.60 -0.85
CA PRO A 202 -11.57 24.47 -0.25
C PRO A 202 -10.76 23.32 -0.88
N LEU A 203 -11.39 22.20 -1.23
CA LEU A 203 -10.69 21.10 -1.90
C LEU A 203 -10.15 21.49 -3.29
N GLY A 204 -10.93 22.26 -4.05
CA GLY A 204 -10.50 22.83 -5.33
C GLY A 204 -9.35 23.83 -5.16
N ALA A 205 -9.36 24.63 -4.09
CA ALA A 205 -8.24 25.49 -3.76
C ALA A 205 -6.97 24.69 -3.41
N ALA A 206 -7.10 23.57 -2.68
CA ALA A 206 -6.00 22.66 -2.40
C ALA A 206 -5.41 22.07 -3.69
N LEU A 207 -6.26 21.58 -4.59
CA LEU A 207 -5.85 21.05 -5.90
C LEU A 207 -5.25 22.11 -6.81
N HIS A 208 -5.72 23.35 -6.79
CA HIS A 208 -5.08 24.43 -7.56
C HIS A 208 -3.65 24.69 -7.08
N VAL A 209 -3.45 24.59 -5.77
CA VAL A 209 -2.14 24.76 -5.15
C VAL A 209 -1.25 23.53 -5.39
N SER A 210 -1.76 22.30 -5.33
CA SER A 210 -1.01 21.08 -5.60
C SER A 210 -1.84 20.13 -6.44
N THR A 211 -1.73 20.25 -7.77
CA THR A 211 -2.63 19.61 -8.76
C THR A 211 -2.52 18.09 -8.76
N GLU A 212 -1.33 17.58 -8.48
CA GLU A 212 -1.01 16.16 -8.56
C GLU A 212 -0.99 15.47 -7.19
N HIS A 213 -1.42 16.16 -6.12
CA HIS A 213 -1.34 15.63 -4.76
C HIS A 213 -2.30 14.45 -4.57
N PRO A 214 -1.81 13.23 -4.28
CA PRO A 214 -2.63 12.01 -4.34
C PRO A 214 -3.80 12.01 -3.36
N GLU A 215 -3.58 12.49 -2.13
CA GLU A 215 -4.66 12.53 -1.12
C GLU A 215 -5.80 13.49 -1.52
N TYR A 216 -5.47 14.58 -2.22
CA TYR A 216 -6.48 15.57 -2.61
C TYR A 216 -7.30 15.04 -3.78
N LEU A 217 -6.63 14.41 -4.75
CA LEU A 217 -7.26 13.73 -5.87
C LEU A 217 -8.14 12.57 -5.38
N ASN A 218 -7.63 11.71 -4.51
CA ASN A 218 -8.38 10.61 -3.92
C ASN A 218 -9.67 11.07 -3.24
N LEU A 219 -9.60 12.09 -2.39
CA LEU A 219 -10.78 12.65 -1.74
C LEU A 219 -11.76 13.25 -2.77
N LYS A 220 -11.25 13.97 -3.77
CA LYS A 220 -12.09 14.57 -4.82
C LYS A 220 -12.82 13.48 -5.62
N ILE A 221 -12.11 12.44 -6.06
CA ILE A 221 -12.67 11.29 -6.79
C ILE A 221 -13.73 10.59 -5.94
N GLN A 222 -13.44 10.32 -4.67
CA GLN A 222 -14.38 9.68 -3.75
C GLN A 222 -15.68 10.47 -3.62
N LEU A 223 -15.60 11.79 -3.40
CA LEU A 223 -16.78 12.65 -3.25
C LEU A 223 -17.57 12.76 -4.56
N LEU A 224 -16.89 12.79 -5.72
CA LEU A 224 -17.54 12.78 -7.02
C LEU A 224 -18.32 11.47 -7.26
N TYR A 225 -17.71 10.32 -6.99
CA TYR A 225 -18.42 9.04 -7.07
C TYR A 225 -19.58 8.94 -6.07
N GLN A 226 -19.42 9.50 -4.87
CA GLN A 226 -20.52 9.61 -3.91
C GLN A 226 -21.67 10.48 -4.47
N GLY A 227 -21.35 11.64 -5.05
CA GLY A 227 -22.32 12.52 -5.71
C GLY A 227 -23.05 11.84 -6.86
N TYR A 228 -22.32 11.09 -7.71
CA TYR A 228 -22.91 10.28 -8.76
C TYR A 228 -23.84 9.19 -8.20
N ASN A 229 -23.43 8.48 -7.15
CA ASN A 229 -24.24 7.42 -6.56
C ASN A 229 -25.56 7.94 -5.97
N GLN A 230 -25.55 9.16 -5.42
CA GLN A 230 -26.74 9.81 -4.84
C GLN A 230 -27.66 10.43 -5.89
N THR A 231 -27.10 11.10 -6.90
CA THR A 231 -27.88 11.93 -7.85
C THR A 231 -28.08 11.32 -9.22
N LYS A 232 -27.22 10.35 -9.59
CA LYS A 232 -27.08 9.80 -10.94
C LYS A 232 -26.75 10.85 -12.01
N ASP A 233 -26.20 12.00 -11.63
CA ASP A 233 -25.74 13.02 -12.58
C ASP A 233 -24.38 12.61 -13.19
N ALA A 234 -24.39 12.35 -14.50
CA ALA A 234 -23.23 11.91 -15.27
C ALA A 234 -22.04 12.90 -15.22
N ARG A 235 -22.26 14.18 -14.91
CA ARG A 235 -21.17 15.16 -14.77
C ARG A 235 -20.21 14.80 -13.65
N PHE A 236 -20.71 14.24 -12.55
CA PHE A 236 -19.86 13.81 -11.44
C PHE A 236 -18.95 12.66 -11.84
N GLU A 237 -19.51 11.67 -12.54
CA GLU A 237 -18.76 10.52 -13.04
C GLU A 237 -17.69 10.95 -14.06
N GLN A 238 -18.04 11.84 -15.00
CA GLN A 238 -17.08 12.35 -15.98
C GLN A 238 -15.90 13.09 -15.33
N GLN A 239 -16.17 13.94 -14.34
CA GLN A 239 -15.11 14.60 -13.57
C GLN A 239 -14.28 13.59 -12.76
N ALA A 240 -14.90 12.58 -12.17
CA ALA A 240 -14.18 11.54 -11.42
C ALA A 240 -13.18 10.81 -12.32
N LYS A 241 -13.59 10.47 -13.55
CA LYS A 241 -12.70 9.84 -14.56
C LYS A 241 -11.54 10.74 -14.97
N GLN A 242 -11.75 12.05 -15.07
CA GLN A 242 -10.66 13.00 -15.36
C GLN A 242 -9.62 13.02 -14.25
N TYR A 243 -10.04 13.19 -13.00
CA TYR A 243 -9.13 13.17 -11.85
C TYR A 243 -8.48 11.80 -11.64
N LEU A 244 -9.16 10.71 -11.98
CA LEU A 244 -8.59 9.37 -11.92
C LEU A 244 -7.44 9.19 -12.93
N ALA A 245 -7.56 9.76 -14.13
CA ALA A 245 -6.47 9.78 -15.11
C ALA A 245 -5.30 10.66 -14.66
N GLU A 246 -5.56 11.79 -13.98
CA GLU A 246 -4.50 12.62 -13.37
C GLU A 246 -3.76 11.85 -12.26
N LEU A 247 -4.49 11.11 -11.42
CA LEU A 247 -3.92 10.28 -10.36
C LEU A 247 -3.08 9.11 -10.90
N ASP A 248 -3.49 8.49 -12.00
CA ASP A 248 -2.70 7.45 -12.67
C ASP A 248 -1.33 7.97 -13.11
N HIS A 249 -1.30 9.17 -13.69
CA HIS A 249 -0.06 9.80 -14.13
C HIS A 249 0.85 10.18 -12.96
N SER A 250 0.31 10.80 -11.91
CA SER A 250 1.12 11.31 -10.79
C SER A 250 1.49 10.26 -9.75
N SER A 251 0.69 9.20 -9.58
CA SER A 251 0.86 8.18 -8.54
C SER A 251 0.41 6.80 -9.01
N PRO A 252 1.19 6.14 -9.88
CA PRO A 252 0.82 4.86 -10.48
C PRO A 252 0.71 3.70 -9.47
N TYR A 253 1.27 3.86 -8.27
CA TYR A 253 1.21 2.88 -7.17
C TYR A 253 0.16 3.24 -6.10
N ASP A 254 -0.68 4.25 -6.34
CA ASP A 254 -1.77 4.59 -5.42
C ASP A 254 -2.80 3.45 -5.37
N LYS A 255 -3.10 2.99 -4.14
CA LYS A 255 -3.98 1.83 -3.91
C LYS A 255 -5.45 2.17 -4.06
N GLN A 256 -5.85 3.40 -3.73
CA GLN A 256 -7.24 3.82 -3.85
C GLN A 256 -7.63 4.00 -5.33
N ARG A 257 -6.68 4.40 -6.18
CA ARG A 257 -6.86 4.43 -7.63
C ARG A 257 -7.39 3.10 -8.18
N LEU A 258 -6.76 1.97 -7.82
CA LEU A 258 -7.18 0.66 -8.31
C LEU A 258 -8.59 0.28 -7.84
N GLU A 259 -8.98 0.67 -6.62
CA GLU A 259 -10.36 0.50 -6.16
C GLU A 259 -11.34 1.32 -7.00
N PHE A 260 -11.02 2.58 -7.31
CA PHE A 260 -11.87 3.41 -8.15
C PHE A 260 -12.02 2.83 -9.56
N GLU A 261 -10.92 2.41 -10.20
CA GLU A 261 -10.95 1.77 -11.51
C GLU A 261 -11.76 0.47 -11.51
N TYR A 262 -11.53 -0.40 -10.53
CA TYR A 262 -12.27 -1.65 -10.39
C TYR A 262 -13.78 -1.39 -10.26
N ASN A 263 -14.18 -0.51 -9.34
CA ASN A 263 -15.59 -0.20 -9.11
C ASN A 263 -16.24 0.43 -10.34
N GLN A 264 -15.51 1.30 -11.05
CA GLN A 264 -15.97 1.89 -12.29
C GLN A 264 -16.21 0.82 -13.35
N TYR A 265 -15.24 -0.04 -13.65
CA TYR A 265 -15.38 -1.07 -14.68
C TYR A 265 -16.47 -2.09 -14.36
N VAL A 266 -16.61 -2.49 -13.08
CA VAL A 266 -17.72 -3.34 -12.64
C VAL A 266 -19.06 -2.64 -12.87
N SER A 267 -19.18 -1.36 -12.55
CA SER A 267 -20.43 -0.61 -12.76
C SER A 267 -20.81 -0.41 -14.24
N GLU A 268 -19.80 -0.44 -15.13
CA GLU A 268 -19.96 -0.34 -16.58
C GLU A 268 -20.15 -1.73 -17.27
N ASP A 269 -20.23 -2.82 -16.50
CA ASP A 269 -20.22 -4.22 -16.99
C ASP A 269 -18.98 -4.60 -17.83
N LYS A 270 -17.87 -3.86 -17.65
CA LYS A 270 -16.57 -4.08 -18.30
C LYS A 270 -15.71 -5.04 -17.49
N LEU A 271 -16.15 -6.29 -17.40
CA LEU A 271 -15.57 -7.27 -16.47
C LEU A 271 -14.15 -7.71 -16.85
N ASP A 272 -13.79 -7.66 -18.13
CA ASP A 272 -12.44 -7.95 -18.59
C ASP A 272 -11.44 -6.90 -18.11
N GLU A 273 -11.81 -5.63 -18.23
CA GLU A 273 -11.04 -4.50 -17.70
C GLU A 273 -10.98 -4.55 -16.18
N ALA A 274 -12.09 -4.85 -15.50
CA ALA A 274 -12.11 -5.06 -14.05
C ALA A 274 -11.15 -6.17 -13.62
N LEU A 275 -11.13 -7.31 -14.33
CA LEU A 275 -10.20 -8.41 -14.06
C LEU A 275 -8.74 -7.94 -14.24
N ALA A 276 -8.45 -7.20 -15.31
CA ALA A 276 -7.12 -6.64 -15.52
C ALA A 276 -6.69 -5.66 -14.40
N VAL A 277 -7.61 -4.92 -13.77
CA VAL A 277 -7.32 -4.14 -12.56
C VAL A 277 -6.89 -5.06 -11.41
N THR A 278 -7.65 -6.14 -11.15
CA THR A 278 -7.33 -7.07 -10.07
C THR A 278 -5.96 -7.72 -10.28
N GLU A 279 -5.61 -8.08 -11.51
CA GLU A 279 -4.31 -8.67 -11.84
C GLU A 279 -3.15 -7.69 -11.66
N ARG A 280 -3.33 -6.44 -12.09
CA ARG A 280 -2.36 -5.37 -11.79
C ARG A 280 -2.20 -5.16 -10.29
N SER A 281 -3.29 -5.19 -9.52
CA SER A 281 -3.22 -5.07 -8.07
C SER A 281 -2.44 -6.22 -7.42
N LEU A 282 -2.62 -7.46 -7.90
CA LEU A 282 -1.90 -8.63 -7.39
C LEU A 282 -0.41 -8.60 -7.76
N GLN A 283 -0.04 -7.94 -8.86
CA GLN A 283 1.36 -7.64 -9.20
C GLN A 283 1.96 -6.55 -8.28
N GLN A 284 1.19 -5.51 -7.96
CA GLN A 284 1.62 -4.41 -7.09
C GLN A 284 1.54 -4.74 -5.59
N GLY A 285 0.82 -5.76 -5.18
CA GLY A 285 0.59 -6.12 -3.79
C GLY A 285 0.38 -7.61 -3.64
N ILE A 286 1.45 -8.34 -3.29
CA ILE A 286 1.48 -9.80 -3.43
C ILE A 286 0.51 -10.54 -2.49
N TRP A 287 -0.07 -9.86 -1.50
CA TRP A 287 -1.06 -10.43 -0.57
C TRP A 287 -2.50 -10.05 -0.93
N GLY A 288 -2.70 -9.29 -2.01
CA GLY A 288 -4.03 -8.89 -2.46
C GLY A 288 -4.84 -8.15 -1.41
N ILE A 289 -4.19 -7.45 -0.47
CA ILE A 289 -4.85 -6.71 0.61
C ILE A 289 -5.76 -5.63 -0.02
N ASN A 290 -7.03 -5.64 0.39
CA ASN A 290 -8.01 -4.65 -0.05
C ASN A 290 -7.60 -3.26 0.44
N ALA A 291 -7.74 -2.22 -0.38
CA ALA A 291 -7.42 -0.86 0.06
C ALA A 291 -8.43 -0.35 1.12
N SER A 292 -9.66 -0.86 1.10
CA SER A 292 -10.72 -0.58 2.06
C SER A 292 -10.92 -1.74 3.04
N ARG A 293 -10.96 -1.44 4.35
CA ARG A 293 -11.20 -2.46 5.37
C ARG A 293 -12.58 -3.11 5.19
N GLY A 294 -12.63 -4.43 5.28
CA GLY A 294 -13.88 -5.20 5.35
C GLY A 294 -14.48 -5.66 4.02
N GLY A 295 -13.92 -5.28 2.87
CA GLY A 295 -14.34 -5.83 1.57
C GLY A 295 -13.48 -7.02 1.12
N PRO A 296 -13.90 -7.75 0.06
CA PRO A 296 -13.16 -8.89 -0.47
C PRO A 296 -11.76 -8.46 -0.94
N ASN A 297 -10.78 -9.31 -0.64
CA ASN A 297 -9.40 -9.12 -1.07
C ASN A 297 -9.28 -9.30 -2.60
N TRP A 298 -8.17 -8.88 -3.18
CA TRP A 298 -7.99 -8.90 -4.64
C TRP A 298 -7.95 -10.31 -5.24
N TYR A 299 -7.57 -11.34 -4.47
CA TYR A 299 -7.69 -12.74 -4.91
C TYR A 299 -9.16 -13.14 -5.05
N THR A 300 -10.00 -12.83 -4.06
CA THR A 300 -11.44 -13.13 -4.11
C THR A 300 -12.07 -12.47 -5.34
N ARG A 301 -11.79 -11.19 -5.57
CA ARG A 301 -12.34 -10.45 -6.72
C ARG A 301 -11.88 -11.02 -8.05
N ALA A 302 -10.58 -11.34 -8.18
CA ALA A 302 -10.03 -11.90 -9.41
C ALA A 302 -10.61 -13.30 -9.71
N ILE A 303 -10.77 -14.14 -8.69
CA ILE A 303 -11.40 -15.47 -8.81
C ILE A 303 -12.87 -15.33 -9.22
N ALA A 304 -13.62 -14.44 -8.56
CA ALA A 304 -15.04 -14.20 -8.86
C ALA A 304 -15.23 -13.71 -10.32
N LEU A 305 -14.45 -12.73 -10.76
CA LEU A 305 -14.50 -12.23 -12.14
C LEU A 305 -14.08 -13.30 -13.16
N SER A 306 -13.05 -14.09 -12.85
CA SER A 306 -12.62 -15.19 -13.71
C SER A 306 -13.69 -16.27 -13.82
N TYR A 307 -14.39 -16.59 -12.73
CA TYR A 307 -15.53 -17.49 -12.73
C TYR A 307 -16.67 -16.94 -13.60
N GLU A 308 -17.09 -15.69 -13.37
CA GLU A 308 -18.20 -15.07 -14.09
C GLU A 308 -17.93 -14.93 -15.59
N LEU A 309 -16.74 -14.48 -15.98
CA LEU A 309 -16.33 -14.42 -17.39
C LEU A 309 -16.31 -15.82 -18.03
N GLY A 310 -15.96 -16.85 -17.26
CA GLY A 310 -16.05 -18.24 -17.72
C GLY A 310 -17.49 -18.72 -17.89
N GLU A 311 -18.40 -18.35 -16.99
CA GLU A 311 -19.84 -18.63 -17.13
C GLU A 311 -20.44 -17.91 -18.35
N ARG A 312 -20.06 -16.65 -18.61
CA ARG A 312 -20.45 -15.92 -19.83
C ARG A 312 -19.95 -16.62 -21.08
N ALA A 313 -18.66 -17.00 -21.11
CA ALA A 313 -18.09 -17.76 -22.22
C ALA A 313 -18.78 -19.11 -22.44
N ARG A 314 -19.19 -19.80 -21.36
CA ARG A 314 -19.98 -21.03 -21.43
C ARG A 314 -21.35 -20.79 -22.06
N ALA A 315 -22.06 -19.75 -21.62
CA ALA A 315 -23.36 -19.35 -22.18
C ALA A 315 -23.26 -19.01 -23.68
N ASP A 316 -22.17 -18.35 -24.07
CA ASP A 316 -21.87 -17.97 -25.46
C ASP A 316 -21.26 -19.11 -26.29
N ARG A 317 -21.15 -20.32 -25.73
CA ARG A 317 -20.60 -21.53 -26.38
C ARG A 317 -19.15 -21.35 -26.87
N GLN A 318 -18.31 -20.71 -26.06
CA GLN A 318 -16.88 -20.49 -26.30
C GLN A 318 -16.03 -21.35 -25.35
N PRO A 319 -15.86 -22.66 -25.63
CA PRO A 319 -15.25 -23.61 -24.69
C PRO A 319 -13.77 -23.30 -24.39
N GLU A 320 -13.01 -22.81 -25.35
CA GLU A 320 -11.60 -22.44 -25.14
C GLU A 320 -11.46 -21.22 -24.23
N LEU A 321 -12.30 -20.21 -24.43
CA LEU A 321 -12.31 -19.02 -23.58
C LEU A 321 -12.78 -19.37 -22.17
N GLN A 322 -13.84 -20.17 -22.04
CA GLN A 322 -14.33 -20.69 -20.78
C GLN A 322 -13.22 -21.42 -20.02
N ALA A 323 -12.53 -22.37 -20.68
CA ALA A 323 -11.43 -23.11 -20.08
C ALA A 323 -10.34 -22.17 -19.57
N LYS A 324 -9.91 -21.21 -20.39
CA LYS A 324 -8.89 -20.21 -20.03
C LYS A 324 -9.30 -19.40 -18.78
N ARG A 325 -10.55 -18.95 -18.69
CA ARG A 325 -11.03 -18.14 -17.55
C ARG A 325 -11.11 -18.99 -16.28
N TRP A 326 -11.63 -20.20 -16.36
CA TRP A 326 -11.71 -21.09 -15.21
C TRP A 326 -10.35 -21.62 -14.74
N ASP A 327 -9.41 -21.88 -15.66
CA ASP A 327 -8.04 -22.23 -15.30
C ASP A 327 -7.36 -21.08 -14.55
N ARG A 328 -7.62 -19.82 -14.95
CA ARG A 328 -7.13 -18.65 -14.24
C ARG A 328 -7.69 -18.55 -12.81
N ALA A 329 -8.99 -18.84 -12.62
CA ALA A 329 -9.59 -18.88 -11.29
C ALA A 329 -8.92 -19.93 -10.38
N GLU A 330 -8.66 -21.13 -10.91
CA GLU A 330 -7.97 -22.20 -10.17
C GLU A 330 -6.51 -21.80 -9.85
N GLU A 331 -5.77 -21.22 -10.80
CA GLU A 331 -4.39 -20.74 -10.58
C GLU A 331 -4.31 -19.70 -9.46
N LEU A 332 -5.23 -18.72 -9.47
CA LEU A 332 -5.32 -17.68 -8.44
C LEU A 332 -5.63 -18.29 -7.07
N TYR A 333 -6.55 -19.26 -7.03
CA TYR A 333 -6.89 -19.97 -5.80
C TYR A 333 -5.70 -20.76 -5.24
N GLN A 334 -5.00 -21.53 -6.08
CA GLN A 334 -3.82 -22.28 -5.67
C GLN A 334 -2.70 -21.34 -5.18
N THR A 335 -2.56 -20.19 -5.82
CA THR A 335 -1.63 -19.13 -5.35
C THR A 335 -2.01 -18.61 -3.96
N ALA A 336 -3.30 -18.34 -3.72
CA ALA A 336 -3.79 -17.91 -2.41
C ALA A 336 -3.58 -19.00 -1.33
N VAL A 337 -3.83 -20.28 -1.65
CA VAL A 337 -3.58 -21.41 -0.75
C VAL A 337 -2.10 -21.52 -0.41
N ALA A 338 -1.21 -21.49 -1.41
CA ALA A 338 0.23 -21.55 -1.20
C ALA A 338 0.73 -20.38 -0.32
N LYS A 339 0.17 -19.19 -0.51
CA LYS A 339 0.46 -18.02 0.32
C LYS A 339 0.01 -18.21 1.76
N LYS A 340 -1.24 -18.64 1.99
CA LYS A 340 -1.74 -18.96 3.32
C LYS A 340 -0.85 -19.99 4.02
N GLU A 341 -0.45 -21.05 3.31
CA GLU A 341 0.43 -22.08 3.86
C GLU A 341 1.82 -21.54 4.20
N SER A 342 2.37 -20.63 3.38
CA SER A 342 3.67 -19.99 3.63
C SER A 342 3.70 -19.19 4.95
N LEU A 343 2.55 -18.70 5.43
CA LEU A 343 2.45 -17.98 6.70
C LEU A 343 2.74 -18.88 7.91
N LYS A 344 2.63 -20.21 7.78
CA LYS A 344 3.01 -21.15 8.84
C LYS A 344 4.53 -21.19 9.08
N ALA A 345 5.33 -20.74 8.11
CA ALA A 345 6.78 -20.67 8.22
C ALA A 345 7.28 -19.39 8.92
N LEU A 346 6.36 -18.54 9.42
CA LEU A 346 6.74 -17.35 10.16
C LEU A 346 7.48 -17.69 11.47
N PRO A 347 8.49 -16.89 11.86
CA PRO A 347 9.20 -17.09 13.11
C PRO A 347 8.26 -17.12 14.33
N PRO A 348 8.58 -17.91 15.38
CA PRO A 348 7.79 -17.94 16.61
C PRO A 348 7.58 -16.53 17.20
N GLY A 349 6.33 -16.18 17.49
CA GLY A 349 5.95 -14.89 18.06
C GLY A 349 5.80 -13.75 17.03
N GLN A 350 6.05 -13.97 15.75
CA GLN A 350 5.72 -13.01 14.69
C GLN A 350 4.25 -13.14 14.30
N LEU A 351 3.52 -12.02 14.30
CA LEU A 351 2.15 -11.99 13.78
C LEU A 351 2.17 -11.97 12.25
N GLN A 352 1.17 -12.59 11.62
CA GLN A 352 1.01 -12.55 10.16
C GLN A 352 0.71 -11.14 9.64
N GLY A 353 0.18 -10.26 10.48
CA GLY A 353 -0.38 -8.97 10.07
C GLY A 353 -1.89 -9.05 9.87
N GLU A 354 -2.39 -8.50 8.77
CA GLU A 354 -3.79 -8.59 8.38
C GLU A 354 -4.20 -10.05 8.14
N LEU A 355 -5.44 -10.38 8.49
CA LEU A 355 -5.95 -11.74 8.31
C LEU A 355 -5.98 -12.07 6.82
N PHE A 356 -5.15 -13.03 6.42
CA PHE A 356 -5.16 -13.59 5.07
C PHE A 356 -5.57 -15.06 5.14
N ASP A 357 -6.79 -15.32 4.68
CA ASP A 357 -7.37 -16.66 4.66
C ASP A 357 -8.07 -16.91 3.30
N ILE A 358 -8.37 -18.16 3.03
CA ILE A 358 -9.23 -18.56 1.91
C ILE A 358 -10.65 -18.17 2.29
N ALA A 359 -11.21 -17.20 1.57
CA ALA A 359 -12.57 -16.77 1.80
C ALA A 359 -13.57 -17.83 1.28
N PRO A 360 -14.74 -18.02 1.93
CA PRO A 360 -15.71 -19.03 1.54
C PRO A 360 -16.16 -18.92 0.06
N ASP A 361 -16.24 -17.70 -0.43
CA ASP A 361 -16.54 -17.31 -1.80
C ASP A 361 -15.46 -17.75 -2.80
N MET A 362 -14.18 -17.74 -2.42
CA MET A 362 -13.12 -18.33 -3.27
C MET A 362 -13.35 -19.83 -3.47
N SER A 363 -13.60 -20.56 -2.37
CA SER A 363 -13.87 -22.00 -2.38
C SER A 363 -15.17 -22.34 -3.11
N LEU A 364 -16.19 -21.47 -3.00
CA LEU A 364 -17.44 -21.62 -3.74
C LEU A 364 -17.20 -21.59 -5.25
N PHE A 365 -16.58 -20.53 -5.78
CA PHE A 365 -16.41 -20.36 -7.22
C PHE A 365 -15.55 -21.47 -7.83
N VAL A 366 -14.43 -21.80 -7.19
CA VAL A 366 -13.54 -22.87 -7.67
C VAL A 366 -14.16 -24.25 -7.51
N GLY A 367 -14.94 -24.47 -6.44
CA GLY A 367 -15.71 -25.69 -6.28
C GLY A 367 -16.78 -25.87 -7.35
N GLN A 368 -17.48 -24.78 -7.74
CA GLN A 368 -18.45 -24.80 -8.84
C GLN A 368 -17.79 -25.14 -10.17
N ILE A 369 -16.63 -24.54 -10.47
CA ILE A 369 -15.82 -24.90 -11.66
C ILE A 369 -15.49 -26.39 -11.67
N ASN A 370 -14.99 -26.93 -10.55
CA ASN A 370 -14.64 -28.34 -10.44
C ASN A 370 -15.88 -29.24 -10.57
N PHE A 371 -17.02 -28.85 -10.01
CA PHE A 371 -18.28 -29.57 -10.16
C PHE A 371 -18.70 -29.65 -11.64
N GLN A 372 -18.65 -28.53 -12.37
CA GLN A 372 -18.98 -28.47 -13.80
C GLN A 372 -18.00 -29.29 -14.66
N ARG A 373 -16.73 -29.39 -14.24
CA ARG A 373 -15.71 -30.26 -14.88
C ARG A 373 -15.81 -31.74 -14.49
N SER A 374 -16.91 -32.14 -13.85
CA SER A 374 -17.13 -33.50 -13.30
C SER A 374 -16.10 -33.94 -12.25
N ASN A 375 -15.29 -33.02 -11.72
CA ASN A 375 -14.34 -33.28 -10.62
C ASN A 375 -15.06 -33.13 -9.26
N HIS A 376 -16.07 -33.96 -9.04
CA HIS A 376 -16.98 -33.84 -7.90
C HIS A 376 -16.29 -34.10 -6.55
N GLU A 377 -15.24 -34.94 -6.53
CA GLU A 377 -14.45 -35.17 -5.32
C GLU A 377 -13.75 -33.89 -4.86
N ARG A 378 -13.03 -33.22 -5.77
CA ARG A 378 -12.38 -31.94 -5.47
C ARG A 378 -13.37 -30.85 -5.11
N ALA A 379 -14.50 -30.78 -5.82
CA ALA A 379 -15.56 -29.83 -5.49
C ALA A 379 -16.06 -30.01 -4.05
N ALA A 380 -16.36 -31.25 -3.64
CA ALA A 380 -16.80 -31.55 -2.29
C ALA A 380 -15.74 -31.15 -1.23
N GLU A 381 -14.46 -31.41 -1.48
CA GLU A 381 -13.36 -30.99 -0.58
C GLU A 381 -13.30 -29.47 -0.40
N LEU A 382 -13.45 -28.71 -1.48
CA LEU A 382 -13.41 -27.25 -1.45
C LEU A 382 -14.58 -26.68 -0.65
N PHE A 383 -15.80 -27.16 -0.91
CA PHE A 383 -16.98 -26.69 -0.18
C PHE A 383 -16.92 -27.06 1.30
N LYS A 384 -16.45 -28.28 1.62
CA LYS A 384 -16.38 -28.80 3.00
C LYS A 384 -15.60 -27.90 3.95
N GLN A 385 -14.60 -27.17 3.45
CA GLN A 385 -13.78 -26.27 4.26
C GLN A 385 -14.57 -25.13 4.91
N HIS A 386 -15.75 -24.80 4.35
CA HIS A 386 -16.59 -23.69 4.78
C HIS A 386 -18.05 -24.10 5.03
N VAL A 387 -18.34 -25.40 5.13
CA VAL A 387 -19.66 -25.88 5.57
C VAL A 387 -19.90 -25.41 7.01
N SER A 388 -21.05 -24.76 7.22
CA SER A 388 -21.43 -24.12 8.47
C SER A 388 -22.92 -24.32 8.75
N ASP A 389 -23.28 -24.43 10.02
CA ASP A 389 -24.68 -24.51 10.47
C ASP A 389 -25.41 -23.15 10.37
N GLN A 390 -24.67 -22.06 10.15
CA GLN A 390 -25.19 -20.70 9.99
C GLN A 390 -25.76 -20.46 8.57
N THR A 391 -26.71 -21.28 8.16
CA THR A 391 -27.30 -21.31 6.81
C THR A 391 -28.37 -20.25 6.55
N ASP A 392 -28.59 -19.32 7.48
CA ASP A 392 -29.40 -18.12 7.22
C ASP A 392 -28.66 -17.15 6.30
N ASP A 393 -27.33 -17.13 6.41
CA ASP A 393 -26.46 -16.42 5.48
C ASP A 393 -26.54 -17.06 4.07
N PRO A 394 -26.78 -16.26 3.00
CA PRO A 394 -26.93 -16.77 1.64
C PRO A 394 -25.70 -17.50 1.10
N LEU A 395 -24.48 -17.06 1.46
CA LEU A 395 -23.25 -17.68 0.99
C LEU A 395 -23.07 -19.05 1.64
N ASN A 396 -23.26 -19.15 2.96
CA ASN A 396 -23.21 -20.43 3.68
C ASN A 396 -24.28 -21.41 3.16
N ARG A 397 -25.52 -20.92 2.93
CA ARG A 397 -26.59 -21.75 2.35
C ARG A 397 -26.19 -22.31 0.99
N THR A 398 -25.61 -21.48 0.14
CA THR A 398 -25.13 -21.88 -1.19
C THR A 398 -24.01 -22.92 -1.08
N LEU A 399 -23.02 -22.71 -0.21
CA LEU A 399 -21.93 -23.66 0.01
C LEU A 399 -22.42 -25.04 0.46
N VAL A 400 -23.36 -25.09 1.41
CA VAL A 400 -23.95 -26.37 1.88
C VAL A 400 -24.71 -27.07 0.76
N ARG A 401 -25.52 -26.33 -0.03
CA ARG A 401 -26.21 -26.88 -1.20
C ARG A 401 -25.25 -27.55 -2.18
N TRP A 402 -24.18 -26.85 -2.56
CA TRP A 402 -23.19 -27.36 -3.51
C TRP A 402 -22.35 -28.52 -2.94
N TYR A 403 -22.01 -28.48 -1.64
CA TYR A 403 -21.37 -29.59 -0.95
C TYR A 403 -22.20 -30.88 -1.03
N LEU A 404 -23.48 -30.79 -0.69
CA LEU A 404 -24.38 -31.94 -0.70
C LEU A 404 -24.61 -32.47 -2.12
N ALA A 405 -24.78 -31.58 -3.11
CA ALA A 405 -24.87 -31.98 -4.52
C ALA A 405 -23.59 -32.70 -5.01
N ALA A 406 -22.42 -32.19 -4.64
CA ALA A 406 -21.12 -32.79 -5.01
C ALA A 406 -20.95 -34.19 -4.40
N LEU A 407 -21.42 -34.43 -3.18
CA LEU A 407 -21.42 -35.76 -2.57
C LEU A 407 -22.40 -36.71 -3.27
N GLN A 408 -23.62 -36.26 -3.58
CA GLN A 408 -24.63 -37.10 -4.24
C GLN A 408 -24.18 -37.54 -5.64
N LYS A 409 -23.53 -36.68 -6.43
CA LYS A 409 -22.91 -37.06 -7.72
C LYS A 409 -21.83 -38.15 -7.58
N GLN A 410 -21.23 -38.32 -6.41
CA GLN A 410 -20.27 -39.38 -6.11
C GLN A 410 -20.93 -40.65 -5.53
N GLY A 411 -22.26 -40.67 -5.32
CA GLY A 411 -22.93 -41.73 -4.57
C GLY A 411 -22.62 -41.73 -3.07
N LYS A 412 -22.08 -40.62 -2.55
CA LYS A 412 -21.81 -40.39 -1.12
C LYS A 412 -22.93 -39.55 -0.50
N SER A 413 -23.04 -39.55 0.82
CA SER A 413 -24.01 -38.71 1.55
C SER A 413 -23.44 -38.28 2.90
N ASP A 414 -23.85 -37.10 3.36
CA ASP A 414 -23.61 -36.57 4.70
C ASP A 414 -24.99 -36.32 5.34
N SER A 415 -25.58 -37.38 5.90
CA SER A 415 -26.98 -37.35 6.36
C SER A 415 -27.20 -36.33 7.48
N ALA A 416 -26.20 -36.13 8.36
CA ALA A 416 -26.30 -35.17 9.43
C ALA A 416 -26.44 -33.73 8.90
N VAL A 417 -25.58 -33.34 7.95
CA VAL A 417 -25.65 -32.02 7.32
C VAL A 417 -26.91 -31.90 6.45
N TYR A 418 -27.23 -32.94 5.68
CA TYR A 418 -28.40 -32.94 4.80
C TYR A 418 -29.72 -32.77 5.58
N ASP A 419 -29.93 -33.58 6.62
CA ASP A 419 -31.17 -33.57 7.41
C ASP A 419 -31.32 -32.24 8.16
N ALA A 420 -30.23 -31.73 8.76
CA ALA A 420 -30.24 -30.42 9.42
C ALA A 420 -30.54 -29.28 8.43
N PHE A 421 -29.95 -29.33 7.23
CA PHE A 421 -30.11 -28.31 6.20
C PHE A 421 -31.52 -28.27 5.64
N VAL A 422 -32.08 -29.41 5.24
CA VAL A 422 -33.42 -29.52 4.67
C VAL A 422 -34.52 -29.32 5.73
N THR A 423 -34.27 -29.69 6.99
CA THR A 423 -35.21 -29.38 8.08
C THR A 423 -35.35 -27.86 8.26
N LYS A 424 -34.25 -27.12 8.12
CA LYS A 424 -34.26 -25.66 8.27
C LYS A 424 -34.74 -24.93 7.01
N HIS A 425 -34.37 -25.43 5.83
CA HIS A 425 -34.69 -24.86 4.52
C HIS A 425 -35.25 -25.94 3.58
N PRO A 426 -36.55 -26.29 3.70
CA PRO A 426 -37.15 -27.41 2.95
C PRO A 426 -37.05 -27.29 1.42
N GLU A 427 -37.02 -26.06 0.89
CA GLU A 427 -36.86 -25.77 -0.54
C GLU A 427 -35.51 -26.22 -1.11
N GLU A 428 -34.50 -26.37 -0.26
CA GLU A 428 -33.15 -26.76 -0.67
C GLU A 428 -33.09 -28.20 -1.17
N GLN A 429 -34.04 -29.06 -0.77
CA GLN A 429 -34.16 -30.42 -1.30
C GLN A 429 -34.31 -30.41 -2.83
N GLU A 430 -35.17 -29.55 -3.36
CA GLU A 430 -35.38 -29.42 -4.81
C GLU A 430 -34.16 -28.80 -5.49
N GLN A 431 -33.51 -27.82 -4.85
CA GLN A 431 -32.32 -27.15 -5.40
C GLN A 431 -31.12 -28.10 -5.49
N ILE A 432 -30.89 -28.94 -4.48
CA ILE A 432 -29.86 -29.98 -4.52
C ILE A 432 -30.17 -30.98 -5.63
N ALA A 433 -31.42 -31.46 -5.71
CA ALA A 433 -31.83 -32.41 -6.75
C ALA A 433 -31.61 -31.85 -8.17
N LYS A 434 -31.90 -30.56 -8.39
CA LYS A 434 -31.63 -29.87 -9.67
C LYS A 434 -30.14 -29.93 -10.04
N LEU A 435 -29.26 -29.55 -9.12
CA LEU A 435 -27.80 -29.59 -9.35
C LEU A 435 -27.29 -31.02 -9.61
N VAL A 436 -27.88 -32.02 -8.97
CA VAL A 436 -27.52 -33.44 -9.19
C VAL A 436 -28.07 -33.96 -10.51
N SER A 437 -29.20 -33.44 -11.00
CA SER A 437 -29.79 -33.84 -12.28
C SER A 437 -29.17 -33.13 -13.48
N ASP A 438 -28.61 -31.93 -13.30
CA ASP A 438 -27.89 -31.22 -14.35
C ASP A 438 -26.67 -32.04 -14.75
N ASN A 439 -26.67 -32.53 -15.98
CA ASN A 439 -25.50 -33.09 -16.63
C ASN A 439 -24.78 -31.92 -17.29
N SER A 440 -23.79 -31.38 -16.56
CA SER A 440 -22.81 -30.41 -17.07
C SER A 440 -22.07 -30.96 -18.28
#